data_AF-A0A2T0HP82-F1
#
_entry.id   AF-A0A2T0HP82-F1
#
_cell.length_a   1.000
_cell.length_b   1.000
_cell.length_c   1.000
_cell.angle_alpha   90.00
_cell.angle_beta   90.00
_cell.angle_gamma   90.00
#
_symmetry.space_group_name_H-M   'P 1'
#
loop_
_entity.id
_entity.type
_entity.pdbx_description
1 polymer ?
#
loop_
_entity_poly.entity_id
_entity_poly.type
_entity_poly.pdbx_seq_one_letter_code
_entity_poly.pdbx_strand_id
1 'polypeptide(L)'
;MTLYTNDYLEYYLTLVGWIINNGIWDMISDTGLFALPFCIIVIREWLKVRGEGADEGNKGVLSLARIETNIYVGYVVVAFFAVPAVNVSFDTLAFDQSRAQQCQYNLPKPADTGWNTTFSSLAGKSAQMPMWWAFMHALSKGLTNGAVAAIPCGTDLRQVRMEVNNTKINNPLLAQEIGDFTHDCYGPSRARLFMRQPDMGTKANDPQFLQDLSWIGSHFLLNTSGYYDTDYSKTPRTSWPYNASRDVGLPQVSGGGGYPTCKQWWSDSGVGLRDRIKDQVSPDLMTKMLGWAKWLSQDEVTDSLVRQLVSPSNQVKGDVYTDYGGQINGTVWNGAARVTGTLGVALGSLAYFPAMDMVRQALPMIMAFLKMAMVICIPLVLVVGAYQLQVAMTMTVVFFALIFVDFWFQLARWVDTTILDALYGAGSPHLSFDPVMGLNSTVQDAILNFVMGAMFIILPMFWIGALGWAGISAGKALEGLTRGTQPVEKAGSAGADIIKKAI
;
A
#
# COMPACT_ATOMS: atom_id res chain seq x y z
N MET A 1 24.50 -2.12 21.65
CA MET A 1 24.27 -2.46 20.22
C MET A 1 22.93 -1.87 19.84
N THR A 2 22.85 -1.09 18.76
CA THR A 2 21.58 -0.53 18.29
C THR A 2 20.94 -1.48 17.29
N LEU A 3 19.65 -1.77 17.47
CA LEU A 3 18.88 -2.61 16.55
C LEU A 3 18.03 -1.73 15.64
N TYR A 4 18.09 -1.96 14.33
CA TYR A 4 17.39 -1.15 13.35
C TYR A 4 16.09 -1.80 12.88
N THR A 5 15.01 -1.03 12.78
CA THR A 5 13.75 -1.45 12.16
C THR A 5 13.34 -0.48 11.06
N ASN A 6 12.61 -1.01 10.07
CA ASN A 6 12.25 -0.26 8.86
C ASN A 6 10.78 0.19 8.86
N ASP A 7 9.96 -0.36 9.77
CA ASP A 7 8.54 -0.07 9.93
C ASP A 7 8.20 0.19 11.41
N TYR A 8 7.21 1.05 11.66
CA TYR A 8 6.69 1.36 13.00
C TYR A 8 6.06 0.14 13.65
N LEU A 9 5.35 -0.68 12.87
CA LEU A 9 4.76 -1.91 13.39
C LEU A 9 5.84 -2.94 13.74
N GLU A 10 6.86 -3.07 12.89
CA GLU A 10 8.00 -3.95 13.15
C GLU A 10 8.78 -3.52 14.40
N TYR A 11 8.99 -2.21 14.59
CA TYR A 11 9.62 -1.64 15.79
C TYR A 11 8.93 -2.15 17.07
N TYR A 12 7.60 -2.11 17.09
CA TYR A 12 6.82 -2.57 18.24
C TYR A 12 6.81 -4.09 18.39
N LEU A 13 6.47 -4.82 17.32
CA LEU A 13 6.31 -6.27 17.36
C LEU A 13 7.62 -7.01 17.62
N THR A 14 8.77 -6.42 17.27
CA THR A 14 10.08 -6.99 17.58
C THR A 14 10.32 -7.00 19.10
N LEU A 15 10.01 -5.91 19.80
CA LEU A 15 10.13 -5.86 21.26
C LEU A 15 9.16 -6.84 21.92
N VAL A 16 7.88 -6.83 21.50
CA VAL A 16 6.86 -7.77 22.02
C VAL A 16 7.30 -9.23 21.83
N GLY A 17 7.81 -9.56 20.65
CA GLY A 17 8.29 -10.90 20.33
C GLY A 17 9.40 -11.36 21.28
N TRP A 18 10.36 -10.50 21.59
CA TRP A 18 11.44 -10.81 22.54
C TRP A 18 10.96 -10.90 23.99
N ILE A 19 10.02 -10.04 24.43
CA ILE A 19 9.44 -10.14 25.77
C ILE A 19 8.78 -11.51 25.98
N ILE A 20 7.99 -11.97 24.99
CA ILE A 20 7.34 -13.28 25.05
C ILE A 20 8.37 -14.40 24.97
N ASN A 21 9.39 -14.27 24.11
CA ASN A 21 10.48 -15.22 24.00
C ASN A 21 11.21 -15.43 25.34
N ASN A 22 11.53 -14.34 26.05
CA ASN A 22 12.12 -14.42 27.39
C ASN A 22 11.22 -15.18 28.36
N GLY A 23 9.93 -14.85 28.41
CA GLY A 23 8.99 -15.57 29.27
C GLY A 23 8.89 -17.08 28.97
N ILE A 24 8.96 -17.47 27.69
CA ILE A 24 9.00 -18.89 27.28
C ILE A 24 10.32 -19.54 27.70
N TRP A 25 11.44 -18.85 27.53
CA TRP A 25 12.75 -19.38 27.93
C TRP A 25 12.87 -19.54 29.45
N ASP A 26 12.38 -18.57 30.22
CA ASP A 26 12.35 -18.63 31.68
C ASP A 26 11.51 -19.82 32.15
N MET A 27 10.34 -20.04 31.54
CA MET A 27 9.52 -21.22 31.79
C MET A 27 10.27 -22.53 31.47
N ILE A 28 11.00 -22.60 30.35
CA ILE A 28 11.80 -23.79 29.98
C ILE A 28 12.95 -24.03 30.97
N SER A 29 13.56 -22.96 31.47
CA SER A 29 14.62 -23.01 32.47
C SER A 29 14.08 -23.49 33.83
N ASP A 30 12.99 -22.90 34.31
CA ASP A 30 12.39 -23.19 35.61
C ASP A 30 11.83 -24.62 35.70
N THR A 31 11.29 -25.13 34.60
CA THR A 31 10.77 -26.50 34.51
C THR A 31 11.86 -27.55 34.31
N GLY A 32 13.11 -27.15 34.05
CA GLY A 32 14.20 -28.07 33.70
C GLY A 32 14.08 -28.69 32.30
N LEU A 33 13.11 -28.24 31.49
CA LEU A 33 12.91 -28.69 30.10
C LEU A 33 14.15 -28.44 29.23
N PHE A 34 14.99 -27.47 29.58
CA PHE A 34 16.24 -27.20 28.88
C PHE A 34 17.21 -28.42 28.90
N ALA A 35 17.13 -29.30 29.91
CA ALA A 35 18.02 -30.46 30.06
C ALA A 35 17.57 -31.68 29.25
N LEU A 36 16.28 -31.77 28.92
CA LEU A 36 15.68 -32.90 28.20
C LEU A 36 16.33 -33.17 26.83
N PRO A 37 16.62 -32.16 25.99
CA PRO A 37 17.41 -32.32 24.77
C PRO A 37 18.75 -33.05 24.95
N PHE A 38 19.49 -32.76 26.02
CA PHE A 38 20.78 -33.40 26.27
C PHE A 38 20.62 -34.89 26.56
N CYS A 39 19.58 -35.27 27.32
CA CYS A 39 19.22 -36.68 27.52
C CYS A 39 18.85 -37.37 26.19
N ILE A 40 18.10 -36.69 25.32
CA ILE A 40 17.75 -37.21 23.99
C ILE A 40 19.01 -37.45 23.14
N ILE A 41 19.99 -36.54 23.16
CA ILE A 41 21.25 -36.70 22.42
C ILE A 41 21.97 -37.99 22.86
N VAL A 42 22.09 -38.21 24.17
CA VAL A 42 22.76 -39.40 24.73
C VAL A 42 22.04 -40.69 24.30
N ILE A 43 20.71 -40.74 24.45
CA ILE A 43 19.91 -41.91 24.06
C ILE A 43 19.99 -42.17 22.56
N ARG A 44 19.89 -41.12 21.75
CA ARG A 44 19.95 -41.21 20.29
C ARG A 44 21.26 -41.80 19.80
N GLU A 45 22.39 -41.32 20.31
CA GLU A 45 23.70 -41.86 19.92
C GLU A 45 23.92 -43.26 20.45
N TRP A 46 23.41 -43.59 21.65
CA TRP A 46 23.49 -44.96 22.15
C TRP A 46 22.72 -45.96 21.27
N LEU A 47 21.51 -45.60 20.85
CA LEU A 47 20.71 -46.41 19.93
C LEU A 47 21.37 -46.55 18.56
N LYS A 48 21.98 -45.47 18.04
CA LYS A 48 22.66 -45.47 16.75
C LYS A 48 23.86 -46.43 16.75
N VAL A 49 24.70 -46.37 17.78
CA VAL A 49 25.88 -47.25 17.91
C VAL A 49 25.48 -48.71 18.14
N ARG A 50 24.33 -48.98 18.77
CA ARG A 50 23.79 -50.36 18.85
C ARG A 50 23.34 -50.91 17.51
N GLY A 51 22.86 -50.06 16.60
CA GLY A 51 22.44 -50.45 15.25
C GLY A 51 23.58 -50.64 14.25
N GLU A 52 24.78 -50.17 14.58
CA GLU A 52 25.97 -50.29 13.72
C GLU A 52 26.58 -51.70 13.78
N GLY A 53 27.13 -52.17 12.65
CA GLY A 53 27.70 -53.51 12.47
C GLY A 53 28.97 -53.76 13.30
N ALA A 54 29.55 -54.96 13.20
CA ALA A 54 30.80 -55.30 13.90
C ALA A 54 32.04 -54.61 13.32
N ASP A 55 31.94 -54.04 12.11
CA ASP A 55 33.06 -53.50 11.34
C ASP A 55 33.51 -52.09 11.80
N GLU A 56 32.82 -51.46 12.75
CA GLU A 56 33.11 -50.11 13.27
C GLU A 56 34.10 -50.10 14.47
N GLY A 57 34.63 -51.27 14.88
CA GLY A 57 35.61 -51.37 15.96
C GLY A 57 35.02 -51.22 17.37
N ASN A 58 35.77 -50.60 18.31
CA ASN A 58 35.36 -50.48 19.71
C ASN A 58 34.19 -49.47 19.86
N LYS A 59 32.98 -50.01 19.90
CA LYS A 59 31.71 -49.28 20.02
C LYS A 59 31.64 -48.35 21.24
N GLY A 60 32.28 -48.70 22.34
CA GLY A 60 32.25 -47.89 23.58
C GLY A 60 33.02 -46.57 23.43
N VAL A 61 34.24 -46.64 22.89
CA VAL A 61 35.09 -45.46 22.68
C VAL A 61 34.50 -44.56 21.59
N LEU A 62 33.97 -45.16 20.51
CA LEU A 62 33.30 -44.42 19.44
C LEU A 62 32.02 -43.71 19.92
N SER A 63 31.20 -44.37 20.75
CA SER A 63 30.01 -43.74 21.33
C SER A 63 30.35 -42.57 22.24
N LEU A 64 31.41 -42.68 23.03
CA LEU A 64 31.83 -41.64 23.96
C LEU A 64 32.25 -40.38 23.20
N ALA A 65 33.11 -40.54 22.19
CA ALA A 65 33.60 -39.42 21.38
C ALA A 65 32.46 -38.70 20.61
N ARG A 66 31.48 -39.45 20.09
CA ARG A 66 30.30 -38.86 19.40
C ARG A 66 29.39 -38.12 20.37
N ILE A 67 29.11 -38.70 21.55
CA ILE A 67 28.29 -38.05 22.58
C ILE A 67 28.97 -36.78 23.07
N GLU A 68 30.27 -36.82 23.36
CA GLU A 68 31.06 -35.66 23.78
C GLU A 68 30.98 -34.53 22.75
N THR A 69 31.23 -34.84 21.48
CA THR A 69 31.14 -33.86 20.39
C THR A 69 29.74 -33.25 20.29
N ASN A 70 28.68 -34.07 20.31
CA ASN A 70 27.31 -33.58 20.19
C ASN A 70 26.85 -32.77 21.40
N ILE A 71 27.30 -33.12 22.61
CA ILE A 71 27.03 -32.34 23.83
C ILE A 71 27.76 -31.00 23.78
N TYR A 72 29.02 -30.96 23.35
CA TYR A 72 29.74 -29.70 23.18
C TYR A 72 29.07 -28.78 22.16
N VAL A 73 28.67 -29.33 21.01
CA VAL A 73 27.90 -28.56 20.01
C VAL A 73 26.58 -28.07 20.59
N GLY A 74 25.84 -28.92 21.32
CA GLY A 74 24.59 -28.54 21.98
C GLY A 74 24.79 -27.42 23.01
N TYR A 75 25.87 -27.45 23.78
CA TYR A 75 26.22 -26.40 24.73
C TYR A 75 26.48 -25.05 24.02
N VAL A 76 27.24 -25.07 22.92
CA VAL A 76 27.48 -23.87 22.10
C VAL A 76 26.17 -23.31 21.56
N VAL A 77 25.26 -24.18 21.08
CA VAL A 77 23.95 -23.76 20.58
C VAL A 77 23.14 -23.10 21.70
N VAL A 78 23.06 -23.71 22.88
CA VAL A 78 22.32 -23.10 24.01
C VAL A 78 22.93 -21.76 24.40
N ALA A 79 24.26 -21.69 24.56
CA ALA A 79 24.95 -20.49 25.01
C ALA A 79 24.78 -19.29 24.07
N PHE A 80 24.81 -19.50 22.74
CA PHE A 80 24.73 -18.41 21.76
C PHE A 80 23.32 -18.16 21.22
N PHE A 81 22.49 -19.20 21.07
CA PHE A 81 21.19 -19.12 20.38
C PHE A 81 19.99 -19.11 21.34
N ALA A 82 20.13 -19.59 22.57
CA ALA A 82 19.00 -19.77 23.48
C ALA A 82 19.09 -18.86 24.71
N VAL A 83 20.28 -18.73 25.33
CA VAL A 83 20.47 -17.90 26.51
C VAL A 83 20.36 -16.42 26.16
N PRO A 84 19.41 -15.68 26.74
CA PRO A 84 19.26 -14.25 26.50
C PRO A 84 20.36 -13.48 27.24
N ALA A 85 21.09 -12.63 26.53
CA ALA A 85 22.27 -11.93 27.08
C ALA A 85 22.34 -10.44 26.72
N VAL A 86 21.76 -10.04 25.59
CA VAL A 86 21.83 -8.66 25.09
C VAL A 86 20.50 -7.96 25.35
N ASN A 87 20.52 -6.84 26.09
CA ASN A 87 19.30 -6.08 26.39
C ASN A 87 18.71 -5.42 25.12
N VAL A 88 17.39 -5.48 25.02
CA VAL A 88 16.56 -4.85 23.99
C VAL A 88 15.49 -4.02 24.68
N SER A 89 15.58 -2.71 24.51
CA SER A 89 14.58 -1.72 24.93
C SER A 89 14.31 -0.73 23.80
N PHE A 90 13.28 0.10 23.96
CA PHE A 90 13.00 1.19 23.03
C PHE A 90 14.16 2.20 22.89
N ASP A 91 15.05 2.31 23.89
CA ASP A 91 16.24 3.17 23.79
C ASP A 91 17.35 2.55 22.92
N THR A 92 17.33 1.23 22.77
CA THR A 92 18.30 0.48 21.95
C THR A 92 17.79 0.21 20.53
N LEU A 93 16.49 0.34 20.30
CA LEU A 93 15.86 0.20 18.99
C LEU A 93 15.86 1.56 18.30
N ALA A 94 16.47 1.63 17.12
CA ALA A 94 16.50 2.82 16.29
C ALA A 94 15.66 2.59 15.03
N PHE A 95 14.83 3.57 14.68
CA PHE A 95 14.15 3.58 13.39
C PHE A 95 15.12 4.09 12.32
N ASP A 96 15.35 3.28 11.27
CA ASP A 96 16.28 3.67 10.21
C ASP A 96 15.66 4.73 9.28
N GLN A 97 16.25 5.92 9.28
CA GLN A 97 15.85 7.05 8.43
C GLN A 97 16.83 7.32 7.28
N SER A 98 17.90 6.52 7.14
CA SER A 98 18.96 6.75 6.15
C SER A 98 18.41 6.84 4.72
N ARG A 99 17.48 5.94 4.36
CA ARG A 99 16.82 5.95 3.06
C ARG A 99 15.87 7.13 2.88
N ALA A 100 15.17 7.52 3.93
CA ALA A 100 14.27 8.67 3.92
C ALA A 100 15.05 9.97 3.62
N GLN A 101 16.22 10.11 4.24
CA GLN A 101 17.17 11.18 3.96
C GLN A 101 17.75 11.11 2.54
N GLN A 102 18.12 9.92 2.06
CA GLN A 102 18.64 9.72 0.70
C GLN A 102 17.62 10.13 -0.37
N CYS A 103 16.35 9.77 -0.16
CA CYS A 103 15.26 10.07 -1.10
C CYS A 103 14.51 11.36 -0.76
N GLN A 104 15.03 12.21 0.13
CA GLN A 104 14.50 13.53 0.46
C GLN A 104 13.02 13.54 0.91
N TYR A 105 12.59 12.50 1.64
CA TYR A 105 11.28 12.47 2.28
C TYR A 105 11.43 12.37 3.80
N ASN A 106 10.67 13.16 4.56
CA ASN A 106 10.71 13.14 6.02
C ASN A 106 9.71 12.13 6.57
N LEU A 107 10.21 11.07 7.21
CA LEU A 107 9.38 10.18 8.03
C LEU A 107 9.35 10.71 9.47
N PRO A 108 8.17 10.93 10.07
CA PRO A 108 8.07 11.32 11.47
C PRO A 108 8.68 10.21 12.34
N LYS A 109 9.37 10.56 13.42
CA LYS A 109 9.89 9.54 14.35
C LYS A 109 8.71 8.83 15.02
N PRO A 110 8.85 7.56 15.45
CA PRO A 110 7.77 6.84 16.12
C PRO A 110 7.17 7.61 17.31
N ALA A 111 7.99 8.37 18.04
CA ALA A 111 7.58 9.22 19.17
C ALA A 111 6.68 10.41 18.79
N ASP A 112 6.77 10.90 17.55
CA ASP A 112 6.01 12.05 17.04
C ASP A 112 4.67 11.63 16.40
N THR A 113 4.34 10.34 16.45
CA THR A 113 3.13 9.75 15.87
C THR A 113 2.17 9.28 16.97
N GLY A 114 0.91 9.01 16.61
CA GLY A 114 -0.10 8.45 17.52
C GLY A 114 0.28 7.10 18.15
N TRP A 115 1.36 6.46 17.69
CA TRP A 115 1.92 5.25 18.30
C TRP A 115 2.55 5.47 19.68
N ASN A 116 2.93 6.71 20.03
CA ASN A 116 3.53 7.04 21.32
C ASN A 116 2.66 6.59 22.52
N THR A 117 1.33 6.78 22.44
CA THR A 117 0.38 6.39 23.49
C THR A 117 0.19 4.87 23.59
N THR A 118 0.49 4.12 22.53
CA THR A 118 0.43 2.66 22.54
C THR A 118 1.71 2.07 23.14
N PHE A 119 2.84 2.73 22.89
CA PHE A 119 4.15 2.35 23.42
C PHE A 119 4.29 2.57 24.93
N SER A 120 3.50 3.47 25.54
CA SER A 120 3.52 3.69 26.99
C SER A 120 3.09 2.45 27.80
N SER A 121 2.33 1.52 27.21
CA SER A 121 1.96 0.25 27.85
C SER A 121 3.12 -0.73 28.00
N LEU A 122 4.13 -0.63 27.12
CA LEU A 122 5.38 -1.39 27.17
C LEU A 122 6.53 -0.56 27.76
N ALA A 123 6.34 0.74 27.99
CA ALA A 123 7.34 1.61 28.57
C ALA A 123 7.73 1.09 29.96
N GLY A 124 9.01 0.77 30.12
CA GLY A 124 9.58 0.19 31.35
C GLY A 124 9.83 -1.32 31.30
N LYS A 125 9.30 -2.05 30.31
CA LYS A 125 9.69 -3.44 30.05
C LYS A 125 10.88 -3.47 29.09
N SER A 126 11.91 -4.23 29.46
CA SER A 126 13.02 -4.57 28.58
C SER A 126 13.02 -6.07 28.33
N ALA A 127 13.43 -6.46 27.14
CA ALA A 127 13.65 -7.84 26.77
C ALA A 127 15.16 -8.10 26.65
N GLN A 128 15.53 -9.37 26.56
CA GLN A 128 16.90 -9.78 26.34
C GLN A 128 16.93 -10.76 25.17
N MET A 129 17.76 -10.49 24.17
CA MET A 129 17.97 -11.37 23.02
C MET A 129 19.25 -12.20 23.20
N PRO A 130 19.29 -13.44 22.69
CA PRO A 130 20.53 -14.20 22.61
C PRO A 130 21.52 -13.54 21.64
N MET A 131 22.81 -13.76 21.90
CA MET A 131 23.89 -13.08 21.19
C MET A 131 23.87 -13.35 19.68
N TRP A 132 23.58 -14.60 19.28
CA TRP A 132 23.52 -14.95 17.86
C TRP A 132 22.40 -14.20 17.13
N TRP A 133 21.21 -14.11 17.74
CA TRP A 133 20.07 -13.41 17.12
C TRP A 133 20.27 -11.90 17.08
N ALA A 134 20.94 -11.32 18.07
CA ALA A 134 21.38 -9.93 18.04
C ALA A 134 22.26 -9.63 16.82
N PHE A 135 23.29 -10.46 16.63
CA PHE A 135 24.20 -10.36 15.52
C PHE A 135 23.47 -10.56 14.19
N MET A 136 22.67 -11.61 14.08
CA MET A 136 21.93 -11.92 12.85
C MET A 136 20.88 -10.87 12.53
N HIS A 137 20.22 -10.26 13.51
CA HIS A 137 19.30 -9.15 13.27
C HIS A 137 20.03 -7.95 12.69
N ALA A 138 21.14 -7.53 13.30
CA ALA A 138 21.95 -6.41 12.80
C ALA A 138 22.52 -6.70 11.39
N LEU A 139 23.04 -7.91 11.17
CA LEU A 139 23.57 -8.34 9.87
C LEU A 139 22.47 -8.38 8.80
N SER A 140 21.33 -9.00 9.11
CA SER A 140 20.21 -9.12 8.17
C SER A 140 19.66 -7.75 7.79
N LYS A 141 19.45 -6.87 8.76
CA LYS A 141 18.97 -5.51 8.51
C LYS A 141 19.99 -4.67 7.74
N GLY A 142 21.28 -4.78 8.07
CA GLY A 142 22.35 -4.12 7.32
C GLY A 142 22.41 -4.55 5.86
N LEU A 143 22.36 -5.86 5.58
CA LEU A 143 22.35 -6.39 4.22
C LEU A 143 21.09 -5.99 3.45
N THR A 144 19.91 -6.10 4.06
CA THR A 144 18.66 -5.68 3.42
C THR A 144 18.65 -4.19 3.11
N ASN A 145 19.06 -3.34 4.06
CA ASN A 145 19.06 -1.89 3.84
C ASN A 145 20.13 -1.48 2.82
N GLY A 146 21.29 -2.13 2.81
CA GLY A 146 22.30 -1.97 1.76
C GLY A 146 21.80 -2.38 0.37
N ALA A 147 21.08 -3.50 0.26
CA ALA A 147 20.47 -3.94 -1.00
C ALA A 147 19.36 -2.99 -1.46
N VAL A 148 18.55 -2.47 -0.54
CA VAL A 148 17.50 -1.50 -0.84
C VAL A 148 18.08 -0.15 -1.27
N ALA A 149 19.24 0.25 -0.74
CA ALA A 149 19.92 1.49 -1.14
C ALA A 149 20.42 1.47 -2.60
N ALA A 150 20.55 0.29 -3.21
CA ALA A 150 20.88 0.14 -4.63
C ALA A 150 19.67 0.40 -5.55
N ILE A 151 18.45 0.41 -5.01
CA ILE A 151 17.23 0.73 -5.77
C ILE A 151 17.12 2.25 -5.91
N PRO A 152 16.93 2.79 -7.13
CA PRO A 152 16.75 4.23 -7.33
C PRO A 152 15.56 4.80 -6.53
N CYS A 153 15.72 6.02 -6.02
CA CYS A 153 14.62 6.74 -5.39
C CYS A 153 13.56 7.10 -6.45
N GLY A 154 12.29 6.82 -6.13
CA GLY A 154 11.14 7.21 -6.94
C GLY A 154 9.94 7.52 -6.05
N THR A 155 9.01 8.32 -6.56
CA THR A 155 7.73 8.59 -5.89
C THR A 155 6.81 7.40 -6.05
N ASP A 156 6.21 6.88 -4.97
CA ASP A 156 5.23 5.78 -5.06
C ASP A 156 3.94 6.29 -5.73
N LEU A 157 3.86 6.12 -7.05
CA LEU A 157 2.73 6.60 -7.86
C LEU A 157 1.42 5.90 -7.53
N ARG A 158 1.49 4.68 -7.02
CA ARG A 158 0.30 3.93 -6.61
C ARG A 158 -0.29 4.52 -5.33
N GLN A 159 0.55 4.85 -4.36
CA GLN A 159 0.10 5.52 -3.14
C GLN A 159 -0.52 6.88 -3.48
N VAL A 160 0.14 7.68 -4.33
CA VAL A 160 -0.37 8.96 -4.80
C VAL A 160 -1.74 8.80 -5.46
N ARG A 161 -1.88 7.83 -6.37
CA ARG A 161 -3.15 7.48 -7.01
C ARG A 161 -4.26 7.13 -6.01
N MET A 162 -3.97 6.29 -5.01
CA MET A 162 -4.94 5.93 -3.98
C MET A 162 -5.35 7.14 -3.14
N GLU A 163 -4.40 8.00 -2.80
CA GLU A 163 -4.65 9.24 -2.07
C GLU A 163 -5.53 10.19 -2.89
N VAL A 164 -5.29 10.34 -4.20
CA VAL A 164 -6.17 11.09 -5.12
C VAL A 164 -7.59 10.50 -5.15
N ASN A 165 -7.72 9.18 -5.26
CA ASN A 165 -9.02 8.51 -5.32
C ASN A 165 -9.79 8.60 -3.99
N ASN A 166 -9.09 8.60 -2.85
CA ASN A 166 -9.70 8.74 -1.53
C ASN A 166 -9.98 10.19 -1.15
N THR A 167 -9.39 11.17 -1.83
CA THR A 167 -9.65 12.58 -1.57
C THR A 167 -11.06 12.94 -2.04
N LYS A 168 -11.85 13.51 -1.14
CA LYS A 168 -13.24 13.89 -1.37
C LYS A 168 -13.48 15.32 -0.91
N ILE A 169 -14.59 15.88 -1.37
CA ILE A 169 -15.03 17.20 -0.91
C ILE A 169 -15.73 16.99 0.43
N ASN A 170 -15.06 17.39 1.51
CA ASN A 170 -15.55 17.16 2.87
C ASN A 170 -16.76 18.05 3.23
N ASN A 171 -16.87 19.22 2.58
CA ASN A 171 -17.94 20.17 2.85
C ASN A 171 -19.18 19.86 1.98
N PRO A 172 -20.32 19.43 2.56
CA PRO A 172 -21.52 19.11 1.78
C PRO A 172 -22.11 20.33 1.07
N LEU A 173 -21.91 21.55 1.59
CA LEU A 173 -22.36 22.78 0.94
C LEU A 173 -21.58 23.07 -0.34
N LEU A 174 -20.26 22.80 -0.33
CA LEU A 174 -19.42 22.96 -1.51
C LEU A 174 -19.77 21.91 -2.59
N ALA A 175 -20.06 20.67 -2.17
CA ALA A 175 -20.52 19.62 -3.08
C ALA A 175 -21.86 19.98 -3.74
N GLN A 176 -22.80 20.55 -2.98
CA GLN A 176 -24.06 21.06 -3.54
C GLN A 176 -23.82 22.23 -4.50
N GLU A 177 -22.94 23.17 -4.14
CA GLU A 177 -22.62 24.32 -4.99
C GLU A 177 -22.02 23.90 -6.35
N ILE A 178 -21.22 22.84 -6.37
CA ILE A 178 -20.71 22.23 -7.60
C ILE A 178 -21.83 21.60 -8.43
N GLY A 179 -22.80 20.95 -7.79
CA GLY A 179 -24.01 20.46 -8.45
C GLY A 179 -24.82 21.58 -9.10
N ASP A 180 -25.01 22.69 -8.37
CA ASP A 180 -25.71 23.88 -8.89
C ASP A 180 -24.94 24.50 -10.07
N PHE A 181 -23.61 24.65 -9.96
CA PHE A 181 -22.77 25.15 -11.05
C PHE A 181 -22.89 24.28 -12.30
N THR A 182 -22.90 22.97 -12.11
CA THR A 182 -23.09 22.03 -13.22
C THR A 182 -24.44 22.26 -13.91
N HIS A 183 -25.51 22.43 -13.13
CA HIS A 183 -26.86 22.59 -13.66
C HIS A 183 -27.07 23.95 -14.35
N ASP A 184 -26.56 25.03 -13.74
CA ASP A 184 -26.81 26.40 -14.20
C ASP A 184 -25.83 26.86 -15.28
N CYS A 185 -24.58 26.39 -15.24
CA CYS A 185 -23.52 26.85 -16.15
C CYS A 185 -23.15 25.79 -17.18
N TYR A 186 -22.66 24.64 -16.73
CA TYR A 186 -22.10 23.62 -17.62
C TYR A 186 -23.16 23.00 -18.54
N GLY A 187 -24.32 22.63 -18.02
CA GLY A 187 -25.42 22.02 -18.77
C GLY A 187 -25.89 22.88 -19.95
N PRO A 188 -26.32 24.14 -19.72
CA PRO A 188 -26.75 25.04 -20.79
C PRO A 188 -25.65 25.36 -21.80
N SER A 189 -24.42 25.63 -21.34
CA SER A 189 -23.29 25.93 -22.23
C SER A 189 -22.93 24.74 -23.12
N ARG A 190 -22.94 23.52 -22.58
CA ARG A 190 -22.72 22.29 -23.35
C ARG A 190 -23.86 22.02 -24.33
N ALA A 191 -25.12 22.26 -23.94
CA ALA A 191 -26.26 22.17 -24.84
C ALA A 191 -26.15 23.16 -26.01
N ARG A 192 -25.73 24.42 -25.75
CA ARG A 192 -25.46 25.40 -26.80
C ARG A 192 -24.33 24.97 -27.73
N LEU A 193 -23.27 24.34 -27.22
CA LEU A 193 -22.18 23.79 -28.04
C LEU A 193 -22.71 22.72 -29.01
N PHE A 194 -23.51 21.78 -28.51
CA PHE A 194 -24.11 20.73 -29.33
C PHE A 194 -25.15 21.24 -30.32
N MET A 195 -25.93 22.28 -29.97
CA MET A 195 -26.92 22.86 -30.87
C MET A 195 -26.29 23.74 -31.96
N ARG A 196 -25.24 24.51 -31.63
CA ARG A 196 -24.59 25.40 -32.60
C ARG A 196 -23.68 24.66 -33.58
N GLN A 197 -23.19 23.47 -33.22
CA GLN A 197 -22.23 22.68 -33.99
C GLN A 197 -21.18 23.57 -34.70
N PRO A 198 -20.43 24.40 -33.94
CA PRO A 198 -19.42 25.25 -34.57
C PRO A 198 -18.43 24.37 -35.32
N ASP A 199 -17.94 24.86 -36.46
CA ASP A 199 -17.00 24.13 -37.30
C ASP A 199 -15.66 24.02 -36.55
N MET A 200 -15.50 22.95 -35.77
CA MET A 200 -14.36 22.76 -34.85
C MET A 200 -13.07 22.34 -35.59
N GLY A 201 -13.12 22.27 -36.93
CA GLY A 201 -11.98 22.00 -37.79
C GLY A 201 -11.18 20.77 -37.36
N THR A 202 -9.84 20.89 -37.35
CA THR A 202 -8.92 19.82 -36.91
C THR A 202 -9.00 19.52 -35.40
N LYS A 203 -9.59 20.40 -34.59
CA LYS A 203 -9.70 20.23 -33.12
C LYS A 203 -10.81 19.26 -32.72
N ALA A 204 -11.77 18.98 -33.60
CA ALA A 204 -12.84 18.01 -33.35
C ALA A 204 -12.31 16.58 -33.14
N ASN A 205 -11.19 16.25 -33.79
CA ASN A 205 -10.55 14.93 -33.73
C ASN A 205 -9.42 14.84 -32.70
N ASP A 206 -9.15 15.94 -31.97
CA ASP A 206 -8.13 15.96 -30.93
C ASP A 206 -8.71 15.39 -29.62
N PRO A 207 -8.21 14.23 -29.15
CA PRO A 207 -8.70 13.62 -27.91
C PRO A 207 -8.49 14.51 -26.69
N GLN A 208 -7.45 15.35 -26.64
CA GLN A 208 -7.22 16.25 -25.50
C GLN A 208 -8.30 17.34 -25.42
N PHE A 209 -8.70 17.87 -26.57
CA PHE A 209 -9.74 18.87 -26.66
C PHE A 209 -11.11 18.30 -26.25
N LEU A 210 -11.44 17.09 -26.71
CA LEU A 210 -12.66 16.39 -26.28
C LEU A 210 -12.66 16.08 -24.77
N GLN A 211 -11.48 15.75 -24.24
CA GLN A 211 -11.31 15.54 -22.81
C GLN A 211 -11.53 16.85 -22.05
N ASP A 212 -10.98 17.99 -22.49
CA ASP A 212 -11.23 19.29 -21.85
C ASP A 212 -12.71 19.69 -21.89
N LEU A 213 -13.44 19.38 -22.95
CA LEU A 213 -14.89 19.67 -23.04
C LEU A 213 -15.78 18.86 -22.09
N SER A 214 -15.27 17.76 -21.53
CA SER A 214 -16.09 16.80 -20.76
C SER A 214 -16.18 17.11 -19.26
N TRP A 215 -15.63 18.22 -18.78
CA TRP A 215 -15.67 18.62 -17.36
C TRP A 215 -16.06 20.09 -17.16
N ILE A 216 -16.52 20.42 -15.96
CA ILE A 216 -17.13 21.73 -15.66
C ILE A 216 -16.16 22.91 -15.75
N GLY A 217 -14.86 22.69 -15.57
CA GLY A 217 -13.83 23.73 -15.59
C GLY A 217 -13.15 23.91 -16.93
N SER A 218 -13.74 23.41 -18.03
CA SER A 218 -13.10 23.41 -19.35
C SER A 218 -12.57 24.79 -19.76
N HIS A 219 -11.34 24.85 -20.25
CA HIS A 219 -10.72 26.09 -20.72
C HIS A 219 -11.46 26.65 -21.93
N PHE A 220 -12.00 25.78 -22.78
CA PHE A 220 -12.77 26.20 -23.94
C PHE A 220 -14.06 26.96 -23.57
N LEU A 221 -14.86 26.47 -22.61
CA LEU A 221 -16.11 27.14 -22.21
C LEU A 221 -15.87 28.43 -21.39
N LEU A 222 -14.74 28.52 -20.68
CA LEU A 222 -14.34 29.71 -19.92
C LEU A 222 -13.84 30.86 -20.80
N ASN A 223 -13.13 30.53 -21.88
CA ASN A 223 -12.45 31.52 -22.72
C ASN A 223 -13.24 31.89 -23.99
N THR A 224 -14.21 31.07 -24.41
CA THR A 224 -14.99 31.32 -25.62
C THR A 224 -16.26 32.13 -25.29
N SER A 225 -16.41 33.28 -25.95
CA SER A 225 -17.59 34.13 -25.78
C SER A 225 -18.87 33.41 -26.20
N GLY A 226 -19.93 33.52 -25.41
CA GLY A 226 -21.22 32.85 -25.67
C GLY A 226 -21.49 31.59 -24.85
N TYR A 227 -20.54 31.20 -23.99
CA TYR A 227 -20.66 30.09 -23.04
C TYR A 227 -20.72 30.62 -21.60
N TYR A 228 -19.65 30.50 -20.81
CA TYR A 228 -19.66 30.93 -19.39
C TYR A 228 -19.66 32.44 -19.17
N ASP A 229 -19.40 33.23 -20.22
CA ASP A 229 -19.55 34.69 -20.17
C ASP A 229 -21.03 35.12 -20.21
N THR A 230 -21.95 34.28 -20.71
CA THR A 230 -23.38 34.64 -20.89
C THR A 230 -24.30 34.08 -19.81
N ASP A 231 -23.95 32.92 -19.24
CA ASP A 231 -24.75 32.28 -18.21
C ASP A 231 -24.39 32.84 -16.82
N TYR A 232 -25.38 32.83 -15.92
CA TYR A 232 -25.24 33.30 -14.54
C TYR A 232 -25.91 32.30 -13.58
N SER A 233 -25.56 32.35 -12.29
CA SER A 233 -26.19 31.47 -11.29
C SER A 233 -27.69 31.75 -11.21
N LYS A 234 -28.55 30.73 -11.11
CA LYS A 234 -30.00 30.98 -10.92
C LYS A 234 -30.37 31.23 -9.47
N THR A 235 -29.51 30.79 -8.55
CA THR A 235 -29.64 31.00 -7.12
C THR A 235 -28.74 32.16 -6.67
N PRO A 236 -29.20 32.98 -5.70
CA PRO A 236 -28.40 34.07 -5.17
C PRO A 236 -27.27 33.52 -4.30
N ARG A 237 -26.05 34.00 -4.54
CA ARG A 237 -24.84 33.61 -3.80
C ARG A 237 -24.39 34.75 -2.91
N THR A 238 -24.21 34.48 -1.62
CA THR A 238 -23.82 35.49 -0.62
C THR A 238 -22.41 36.04 -0.83
N SER A 239 -21.52 35.27 -1.45
CA SER A 239 -20.13 35.67 -1.66
C SER A 239 -19.94 36.72 -2.76
N TRP A 240 -20.93 36.94 -3.62
CA TRP A 240 -20.93 38.01 -4.60
C TRP A 240 -22.05 39.00 -4.29
N PRO A 241 -21.78 40.32 -4.23
CA PRO A 241 -22.84 41.30 -4.00
C PRO A 241 -23.76 41.40 -5.22
N TYR A 242 -25.02 41.76 -4.96
CA TYR A 242 -25.99 42.09 -6.00
C TYR A 242 -25.50 43.27 -6.86
N ASN A 243 -25.46 43.09 -8.18
CA ASN A 243 -25.02 44.12 -9.11
C ASN A 243 -26.19 44.57 -9.99
N ALA A 244 -26.61 45.82 -9.85
CA ALA A 244 -27.78 46.37 -10.55
C ALA A 244 -27.65 46.42 -12.08
N SER A 245 -26.45 46.28 -12.67
CA SER A 245 -26.26 46.21 -14.12
C SER A 245 -26.28 44.79 -14.67
N ARG A 246 -25.89 43.79 -13.85
CA ARG A 246 -25.83 42.37 -14.23
C ARG A 246 -27.10 41.62 -13.86
N ASP A 247 -27.64 41.89 -12.67
CA ASP A 247 -28.71 41.14 -12.03
C ASP A 247 -30.10 41.76 -12.29
N VAL A 248 -30.22 42.53 -13.37
CA VAL A 248 -31.45 43.25 -13.75
C VAL A 248 -32.58 42.25 -13.94
N GLY A 249 -33.67 42.43 -13.20
CA GLY A 249 -34.86 41.56 -13.29
C GLY A 249 -34.81 40.29 -12.41
N LEU A 250 -33.73 40.07 -11.67
CA LEU A 250 -33.63 39.00 -10.67
C LEU A 250 -33.96 39.53 -9.27
N PRO A 251 -34.59 38.70 -8.39
CA PRO A 251 -35.01 39.16 -7.08
C PRO A 251 -33.79 39.45 -6.19
N GLN A 252 -33.80 40.63 -5.57
CA GLN A 252 -32.82 41.02 -4.55
C GLN A 252 -33.20 40.36 -3.22
N VAL A 253 -32.34 39.45 -2.74
CA VAL A 253 -32.55 38.79 -1.45
C VAL A 253 -32.08 39.67 -0.30
N SER A 254 -32.72 39.52 0.87
CA SER A 254 -32.40 40.26 2.10
C SER A 254 -30.95 40.08 2.57
N GLY A 255 -30.28 39.00 2.15
CA GLY A 255 -28.87 38.72 2.42
C GLY A 255 -27.87 39.42 1.48
N GLY A 256 -28.32 40.26 0.53
CA GLY A 256 -27.45 41.04 -0.36
C GLY A 256 -26.68 40.22 -1.43
N GLY A 257 -26.92 38.91 -1.51
CA GLY A 257 -26.30 38.03 -2.50
C GLY A 257 -26.77 38.32 -3.92
N GLY A 258 -25.82 38.31 -4.85
CA GLY A 258 -26.01 38.52 -6.28
C GLY A 258 -25.95 37.23 -7.09
N TYR A 259 -26.00 37.39 -8.41
CA TYR A 259 -25.99 36.29 -9.38
C TYR A 259 -24.74 36.36 -10.25
N PRO A 260 -23.57 35.88 -9.78
CA PRO A 260 -22.32 35.95 -10.55
C PRO A 260 -22.46 35.27 -11.92
N THR A 261 -21.71 35.78 -12.89
CA THR A 261 -21.53 35.06 -14.17
C THR A 261 -20.81 33.74 -13.91
N CYS A 262 -21.07 32.73 -14.75
CA CYS A 262 -20.44 31.41 -14.59
C CYS A 262 -18.90 31.49 -14.61
N LYS A 263 -18.34 32.43 -15.37
CA LYS A 263 -16.90 32.71 -15.34
C LYS A 263 -16.43 33.25 -14.00
N GLN A 264 -17.07 34.30 -13.47
CA GLN A 264 -16.76 34.86 -12.14
C GLN A 264 -16.90 33.81 -11.03
N TRP A 265 -17.96 33.01 -11.09
CA TRP A 265 -18.24 31.96 -10.11
C TRP A 265 -17.14 30.88 -10.11
N TRP A 266 -16.54 30.58 -11.27
CA TRP A 266 -15.45 29.61 -11.37
C TRP A 266 -14.08 30.19 -11.01
N SER A 267 -13.73 31.37 -11.55
CA SER A 267 -12.35 31.89 -11.60
C SER A 267 -11.97 32.97 -10.59
N ASP A 268 -12.93 33.58 -9.88
CA ASP A 268 -12.60 34.68 -8.96
C ASP A 268 -11.67 34.23 -7.82
N SER A 269 -10.56 34.95 -7.59
CA SER A 269 -9.54 34.55 -6.61
C SER A 269 -10.08 34.55 -5.19
N GLY A 270 -9.89 33.45 -4.46
CA GLY A 270 -10.26 33.31 -3.03
C GLY A 270 -11.76 33.12 -2.73
N VAL A 271 -12.64 33.33 -3.72
CA VAL A 271 -14.10 33.14 -3.60
C VAL A 271 -14.64 32.15 -4.63
N GLY A 272 -13.98 32.02 -5.77
CA GLY A 272 -14.33 31.13 -6.87
C GLY A 272 -14.31 29.66 -6.49
N LEU A 273 -15.01 28.84 -7.26
CA LEU A 273 -15.07 27.41 -7.05
C LEU A 273 -13.71 26.73 -7.24
N ARG A 274 -12.90 27.15 -8.21
CA ARG A 274 -11.59 26.53 -8.49
C ARG A 274 -10.66 26.54 -7.27
N ASP A 275 -10.50 27.70 -6.63
CA ASP A 275 -9.62 27.85 -5.47
C ASP A 275 -10.15 27.07 -4.26
N ARG A 276 -11.46 27.13 -4.00
CA ARG A 276 -12.09 26.40 -2.87
C ARG A 276 -12.02 24.89 -3.03
N ILE A 277 -12.05 24.37 -4.26
CA ILE A 277 -11.86 22.95 -4.56
C ILE A 277 -10.39 22.57 -4.40
N LYS A 278 -9.47 23.41 -4.88
CA LYS A 278 -8.02 23.22 -4.70
C LYS A 278 -7.64 23.12 -3.22
N ASP A 279 -8.26 23.92 -2.35
CA ASP A 279 -8.04 23.89 -0.90
C ASP A 279 -8.52 22.60 -0.22
N GLN A 280 -9.33 21.77 -0.88
CA GLN A 280 -9.70 20.45 -0.36
C GLN A 280 -8.59 19.40 -0.54
N VAL A 281 -7.55 19.70 -1.32
CA VAL A 281 -6.43 18.79 -1.59
C VAL A 281 -5.34 18.97 -0.55
N SER A 282 -4.80 17.87 -0.01
CA SER A 282 -3.70 17.95 0.95
C SER A 282 -2.46 18.59 0.30
N PRO A 283 -1.75 19.49 1.00
CA PRO A 283 -0.52 20.10 0.46
C PRO A 283 0.57 19.07 0.14
N ASP A 284 0.61 17.97 0.89
CA ASP A 284 1.52 16.84 0.67
C ASP A 284 1.23 16.11 -0.64
N LEU A 285 -0.05 15.79 -0.92
CA LEU A 285 -0.46 15.17 -2.18
C LEU A 285 -0.14 16.07 -3.38
N MET A 286 -0.44 17.36 -3.27
CA MET A 286 -0.12 18.34 -4.30
C MET A 286 1.38 18.39 -4.58
N THR A 287 2.21 18.40 -3.53
CA THR A 287 3.67 18.42 -3.66
C THR A 287 4.20 17.14 -4.31
N LYS A 288 3.66 15.96 -3.93
CA LYS A 288 4.02 14.68 -4.56
C LYS A 288 3.64 14.63 -6.04
N MET A 289 2.45 15.11 -6.38
CA MET A 289 1.97 15.16 -7.77
C MET A 289 2.78 16.13 -8.62
N LEU A 290 3.09 17.33 -8.11
CA LEU A 290 3.96 18.29 -8.80
C LEU A 290 5.41 17.78 -8.90
N GLY A 291 5.89 17.04 -7.91
CA GLY A 291 7.21 16.42 -7.91
C GLY A 291 7.35 15.31 -8.96
N TRP A 292 6.29 14.54 -9.19
CA TRP A 292 6.20 13.56 -10.27
C TRP A 292 6.01 14.24 -11.63
N ALA A 293 4.93 15.03 -11.77
CA ALA A 293 4.50 15.66 -13.02
C ALA A 293 5.28 16.94 -13.37
N LYS A 294 6.62 16.90 -13.28
CA LYS A 294 7.50 18.03 -13.63
C LYS A 294 7.42 18.45 -15.11
N TRP A 295 6.88 17.60 -15.97
CA TRP A 295 6.69 17.88 -17.39
C TRP A 295 5.42 18.68 -17.68
N LEU A 296 4.54 18.86 -16.70
CA LEU A 296 3.31 19.67 -16.82
C LEU A 296 3.47 20.98 -16.05
N SER A 297 2.70 21.98 -16.46
CA SER A 297 2.57 23.21 -15.68
C SER A 297 1.79 22.96 -14.38
N GLN A 298 2.06 23.79 -13.36
CA GLN A 298 1.37 23.69 -12.07
C GLN A 298 -0.16 23.83 -12.21
N ASP A 299 -0.62 24.62 -13.17
CA ASP A 299 -2.04 24.81 -13.44
C ASP A 299 -2.68 23.57 -14.07
N GLU A 300 -2.02 22.89 -15.01
CA GLU A 300 -2.52 21.65 -15.62
C GLU A 300 -2.63 20.51 -14.59
N VAL A 301 -1.63 20.38 -13.71
CA VAL A 301 -1.68 19.39 -12.62
C VAL A 301 -2.81 19.72 -11.65
N THR A 302 -3.00 20.99 -11.31
CA THR A 302 -4.09 21.42 -10.44
C THR A 302 -5.45 21.15 -11.09
N ASP A 303 -5.63 21.51 -12.35
CA ASP A 303 -6.90 21.37 -13.07
C ASP A 303 -7.28 19.89 -13.24
N SER A 304 -6.31 19.01 -13.51
CA SER A 304 -6.57 17.57 -13.57
C SER A 304 -6.98 16.98 -12.22
N LEU A 305 -6.37 17.41 -11.11
CA LEU A 305 -6.76 17.01 -9.76
C LEU A 305 -8.16 17.53 -9.38
N VAL A 306 -8.43 18.81 -9.65
CA VAL A 306 -9.75 19.43 -9.44
C VAL A 306 -10.80 18.70 -10.26
N ARG A 307 -10.51 18.39 -11.52
CA ARG A 307 -11.37 17.62 -12.40
C ARG A 307 -11.68 16.23 -11.83
N GLN A 308 -10.68 15.53 -11.30
CA GLN A 308 -10.87 14.23 -10.69
C GLN A 308 -11.73 14.32 -9.42
N LEU A 309 -11.53 15.36 -8.60
CA LEU A 309 -12.32 15.58 -7.39
C LEU A 309 -13.78 15.91 -7.70
N VAL A 310 -14.03 16.74 -8.71
CA VAL A 310 -15.38 17.10 -9.12
C VAL A 310 -16.07 15.96 -9.86
N SER A 311 -15.32 14.98 -10.38
CA SER A 311 -15.91 13.85 -11.09
C SER A 311 -16.96 13.13 -10.22
N PRO A 312 -18.13 12.74 -10.78
CA PRO A 312 -19.20 12.12 -9.98
C PRO A 312 -18.74 10.79 -9.37
N SER A 313 -17.83 10.09 -10.06
CA SER A 313 -17.21 8.86 -9.60
C SER A 313 -16.45 8.99 -8.28
N ASN A 314 -15.85 10.15 -7.99
CA ASN A 314 -15.12 10.35 -6.74
C ASN A 314 -16.02 10.77 -5.58
N GLN A 315 -17.14 11.44 -5.86
CA GLN A 315 -18.05 11.96 -4.84
C GLN A 315 -19.02 10.89 -4.30
N VAL A 316 -19.34 9.85 -5.08
CA VAL A 316 -20.41 8.88 -4.72
C VAL A 316 -19.83 7.54 -4.24
N LYS A 317 -20.41 6.97 -3.16
CA LYS A 317 -20.25 5.56 -2.77
C LYS A 317 -21.63 4.90 -2.91
N GLY A 318 -21.84 4.17 -4.00
CA GLY A 318 -23.04 3.36 -4.21
C GLY A 318 -24.36 4.12 -4.11
N ASP A 319 -24.70 4.89 -5.14
CA ASP A 319 -26.09 5.06 -5.58
C ASP A 319 -26.11 5.65 -6.99
N VAL A 320 -27.09 5.22 -7.77
CA VAL A 320 -27.24 5.56 -9.19
C VAL A 320 -27.40 7.08 -9.34
N TYR A 321 -26.42 7.75 -9.91
CA TYR A 321 -26.55 9.14 -10.34
C TYR A 321 -26.23 9.32 -11.82
N THR A 322 -26.95 10.26 -12.41
CA THR A 322 -26.86 10.66 -13.81
C THR A 322 -25.53 11.35 -14.08
N ASP A 323 -24.74 10.77 -14.98
CA ASP A 323 -23.58 11.41 -15.58
C ASP A 323 -23.95 12.82 -16.12
N TYR A 324 -22.97 13.71 -16.20
CA TYR A 324 -23.08 15.12 -16.58
C TYR A 324 -23.62 15.37 -18.01
N GLY A 325 -24.07 14.32 -18.70
CA GLY A 325 -24.75 14.34 -20.00
C GLY A 325 -26.28 14.19 -19.95
N GLY A 326 -26.90 14.18 -18.77
CA GLY A 326 -28.35 14.02 -18.65
C GLY A 326 -28.80 12.56 -18.65
N GLN A 327 -30.03 12.35 -18.17
CA GLN A 327 -30.63 11.07 -17.82
C GLN A 327 -30.31 9.91 -18.78
N ILE A 328 -29.41 9.04 -18.37
CA ILE A 328 -29.46 7.64 -18.79
C ILE A 328 -30.39 6.95 -17.80
N ASN A 329 -31.69 7.05 -18.06
CA ASN A 329 -32.65 6.19 -17.38
C ASN A 329 -32.20 4.76 -17.66
N GLY A 330 -31.79 4.04 -16.61
CA GLY A 330 -31.24 2.69 -16.70
C GLY A 330 -32.33 1.72 -17.11
N THR A 331 -32.64 1.66 -18.41
CA THR A 331 -33.34 0.50 -18.96
C THR A 331 -32.35 -0.65 -18.97
N VAL A 332 -32.67 -1.66 -18.16
CA VAL A 332 -31.98 -2.95 -17.96
C VAL A 332 -31.44 -3.56 -19.28
N TRP A 333 -32.06 -3.24 -20.42
CA TRP A 333 -31.66 -3.75 -21.73
C TRP A 333 -30.36 -3.18 -22.31
N ASN A 334 -30.00 -1.92 -22.07
CA ASN A 334 -28.74 -1.37 -22.60
C ASN A 334 -27.51 -1.74 -21.74
N GLY A 335 -27.73 -2.16 -20.48
CA GLY A 335 -26.71 -2.83 -19.67
C GLY A 335 -26.40 -4.23 -20.19
N ALA A 336 -27.42 -4.98 -20.64
CA ALA A 336 -27.26 -6.34 -21.16
C ALA A 336 -26.47 -6.39 -22.49
N ALA A 337 -26.61 -5.39 -23.36
CA ALA A 337 -25.88 -5.33 -24.63
C ALA A 337 -24.36 -5.09 -24.47
N ARG A 338 -23.92 -4.49 -23.35
CA ARG A 338 -22.49 -4.43 -22.98
C ARG A 338 -22.02 -5.65 -22.20
N VAL A 339 -22.94 -6.49 -21.72
CA VAL A 339 -22.69 -7.65 -20.85
C VAL A 339 -22.57 -8.95 -21.65
N THR A 340 -22.97 -9.01 -22.92
CA THR A 340 -22.93 -10.28 -23.67
C THR A 340 -21.53 -10.69 -24.17
N GLY A 341 -20.47 -9.91 -23.93
CA GLY A 341 -19.09 -10.24 -24.33
C GLY A 341 -18.04 -10.27 -23.20
N THR A 342 -18.40 -9.88 -21.96
CA THR A 342 -17.42 -9.47 -20.92
C THR A 342 -17.70 -10.07 -19.53
N LEU A 343 -18.51 -11.13 -19.44
CA LEU A 343 -18.92 -11.71 -18.14
C LEU A 343 -17.85 -12.54 -17.40
N GLY A 344 -16.69 -12.82 -18.01
CA GLY A 344 -15.59 -13.49 -17.31
C GLY A 344 -14.61 -12.56 -16.61
N VAL A 345 -14.37 -11.37 -17.18
CA VAL A 345 -13.22 -10.51 -16.80
C VAL A 345 -13.68 -9.24 -16.06
N ALA A 346 -14.87 -8.69 -16.38
CA ALA A 346 -15.33 -7.40 -15.84
C ALA A 346 -15.86 -7.47 -14.39
N LEU A 347 -16.51 -8.57 -14.00
CA LEU A 347 -17.04 -8.74 -12.64
C LEU A 347 -15.96 -9.15 -11.63
N GLY A 348 -14.92 -9.85 -12.09
CA GLY A 348 -13.72 -10.09 -11.29
C GLY A 348 -12.94 -8.79 -11.07
N SER A 349 -12.78 -7.97 -12.12
CA SER A 349 -11.94 -6.78 -12.08
C SER A 349 -12.44 -5.67 -11.16
N LEU A 350 -13.76 -5.50 -10.98
CA LEU A 350 -14.31 -4.46 -10.10
C LEU A 350 -14.11 -4.74 -8.59
N ALA A 351 -14.05 -6.01 -8.18
CA ALA A 351 -13.76 -6.39 -6.79
C ALA A 351 -12.27 -6.71 -6.57
N TYR A 352 -11.56 -7.16 -7.62
CA TYR A 352 -10.18 -7.62 -7.52
C TYR A 352 -9.16 -6.47 -7.42
N PHE A 353 -9.37 -5.33 -8.10
CA PHE A 353 -8.40 -4.22 -8.01
C PHE A 353 -8.35 -3.55 -6.64
N PRO A 354 -9.48 -3.22 -5.99
CA PRO A 354 -9.44 -2.75 -4.61
C PRO A 354 -8.84 -3.80 -3.67
N ALA A 355 -9.13 -5.09 -3.88
CA ALA A 355 -8.60 -6.16 -3.04
C ALA A 355 -7.07 -6.30 -3.15
N MET A 356 -6.49 -6.16 -4.34
CA MET A 356 -5.05 -6.35 -4.52
C MET A 356 -4.24 -5.17 -3.97
N ASP A 357 -4.76 -3.94 -4.06
CA ASP A 357 -4.15 -2.78 -3.42
C ASP A 357 -4.21 -2.89 -1.88
N MET A 358 -5.32 -3.40 -1.33
CA MET A 358 -5.43 -3.71 0.11
C MET A 358 -4.45 -4.80 0.55
N VAL A 359 -4.26 -5.85 -0.25
CA VAL A 359 -3.27 -6.91 0.02
C VAL A 359 -1.86 -6.31 0.07
N ARG A 360 -1.48 -5.45 -0.88
CA ARG A 360 -0.16 -4.80 -0.87
C ARG A 360 0.07 -3.95 0.36
N GLN A 361 -0.95 -3.21 0.81
CA GLN A 361 -0.87 -2.42 2.04
C GLN A 361 -0.73 -3.33 3.27
N ALA A 362 -1.38 -4.50 3.26
CA ALA A 362 -1.31 -5.49 4.34
C ALA A 362 -0.01 -6.32 4.37
N LEU A 363 0.69 -6.49 3.23
CA LEU A 363 1.86 -7.38 3.13
C LEU A 363 3.00 -7.04 4.13
N PRO A 364 3.45 -5.77 4.26
CA PRO A 364 4.44 -5.41 5.28
C PRO A 364 3.94 -5.70 6.70
N MET A 365 2.64 -5.50 6.96
CA MET A 365 2.05 -5.78 8.27
C MET A 365 2.09 -7.28 8.57
N ILE A 366 1.66 -8.13 7.62
CA ILE A 366 1.71 -9.59 7.73
C ILE A 366 3.15 -10.06 7.99
N MET A 367 4.13 -9.46 7.31
CA MET A 367 5.54 -9.80 7.54
C MET A 367 6.05 -9.39 8.92
N ALA A 368 5.62 -8.26 9.46
CA ALA A 368 5.95 -7.88 10.83
C ALA A 368 5.40 -8.91 11.85
N PHE A 369 4.18 -9.40 11.64
CA PHE A 369 3.61 -10.48 12.45
C PHE A 369 4.36 -11.82 12.29
N LEU A 370 4.74 -12.19 11.08
CA LEU A 370 5.52 -13.41 10.82
C LEU A 370 6.91 -13.36 11.46
N LYS A 371 7.60 -12.21 11.43
CA LYS A 371 8.89 -12.01 12.10
C LYS A 371 8.76 -12.17 13.62
N MET A 372 7.71 -11.61 14.22
CA MET A 372 7.42 -11.79 15.65
C MET A 372 7.11 -13.26 15.97
N ALA A 373 6.26 -13.92 15.19
CA ALA A 373 5.92 -15.32 15.39
C ALA A 373 7.17 -16.22 15.31
N MET A 374 8.06 -15.95 14.35
CA MET A 374 9.35 -16.62 14.24
C MET A 374 10.16 -16.46 15.53
N VAL A 375 10.30 -15.23 16.05
CA VAL A 375 11.04 -14.96 17.30
C VAL A 375 10.45 -15.73 18.49
N ILE A 376 9.13 -15.76 18.63
CA ILE A 376 8.44 -16.49 19.72
C ILE A 376 8.70 -17.99 19.64
N CYS A 377 8.74 -18.56 18.44
CA CYS A 377 8.96 -19.99 18.25
C CYS A 377 10.41 -20.44 18.47
N ILE A 378 11.39 -19.52 18.53
CA ILE A 378 12.82 -19.87 18.63
C ILE A 378 13.14 -20.86 19.75
N PRO A 379 12.84 -20.58 21.03
CA PRO A 379 13.22 -21.45 22.14
C PRO A 379 12.56 -22.83 22.05
N LEU A 380 11.30 -22.90 21.59
CA LEU A 380 10.58 -24.16 21.42
C LEU A 380 11.21 -25.03 20.33
N VAL A 381 11.54 -24.45 19.18
CA VAL A 381 12.15 -25.18 18.06
C VAL A 381 13.56 -25.65 18.43
N LEU A 382 14.34 -24.89 19.20
CA LEU A 382 15.66 -25.31 19.67
C LEU A 382 15.58 -26.51 20.62
N VAL A 383 14.61 -26.53 21.54
CA VAL A 383 14.38 -27.67 22.44
C VAL A 383 13.90 -28.89 21.66
N VAL A 384 12.90 -28.76 20.79
CA VAL A 384 12.38 -29.87 19.97
C VAL A 384 13.45 -30.39 19.00
N GLY A 385 14.28 -29.49 18.46
CA GLY A 385 15.41 -29.81 17.60
C GLY A 385 16.61 -30.44 18.33
N ALA A 386 16.47 -30.73 19.62
CA ALA A 386 17.51 -31.30 20.48
C ALA A 386 18.86 -30.55 20.39
N TYR A 387 18.82 -29.21 20.30
CA TYR A 387 19.99 -28.33 20.12
C TYR A 387 20.94 -28.70 18.98
N GLN A 388 20.43 -29.31 17.92
CA GLN A 388 21.24 -29.61 16.76
C GLN A 388 21.66 -28.32 16.04
N LEU A 389 22.96 -28.21 15.75
CA LEU A 389 23.50 -27.07 15.01
C LEU A 389 22.81 -26.90 13.66
N GLN A 390 22.47 -28.01 12.99
CA GLN A 390 21.72 -27.96 11.73
C GLN A 390 20.39 -27.22 11.88
N VAL A 391 19.62 -27.50 12.93
CA VAL A 391 18.33 -26.83 13.18
C VAL A 391 18.54 -25.35 13.45
N ALA A 392 19.48 -25.00 14.32
CA ALA A 392 19.82 -23.62 14.64
C ALA A 392 20.26 -22.80 13.40
N MET A 393 21.07 -23.42 12.52
CA MET A 393 21.49 -22.80 11.27
C MET A 393 20.33 -22.67 10.26
N THR A 394 19.46 -23.68 10.13
CA THR A 394 18.27 -23.55 9.27
C THR A 394 17.36 -22.43 9.73
N MET A 395 17.13 -22.28 11.03
CA MET A 395 16.34 -21.17 11.58
C MET A 395 17.01 -19.82 11.34
N THR A 396 18.34 -19.76 11.40
CA THR A 396 19.09 -18.54 11.10
C THR A 396 18.88 -18.09 9.67
N VAL A 397 18.93 -19.03 8.72
CA VAL A 397 18.67 -18.70 7.31
C VAL A 397 17.22 -18.29 7.10
N VAL A 398 16.24 -18.95 7.73
CA VAL A 398 14.83 -18.55 7.66
C VAL A 398 14.62 -17.16 8.24
N PHE A 399 15.28 -16.83 9.36
CA PHE A 399 15.22 -15.50 9.97
C PHE A 399 15.77 -14.41 9.03
N PHE A 400 16.95 -14.64 8.43
CA PHE A 400 17.50 -13.75 7.40
C PHE A 400 16.55 -13.63 6.21
N ALA A 401 16.00 -14.76 5.74
CA ALA A 401 15.12 -14.80 4.58
C ALA A 401 13.87 -13.95 4.78
N LEU A 402 13.22 -14.04 5.94
CA LEU A 402 12.04 -13.24 6.28
C LEU A 402 12.36 -11.73 6.34
N ILE A 403 13.52 -11.36 6.86
CA ILE A 403 13.98 -9.96 6.86
C ILE A 403 14.32 -9.48 5.45
N PHE A 404 14.90 -10.34 4.62
CA PHE A 404 15.28 -10.01 3.25
C PHE A 404 14.09 -9.89 2.29
N VAL A 405 12.90 -10.40 2.64
CA VAL A 405 11.69 -10.14 1.84
C VAL A 405 11.37 -8.64 1.74
N ASP A 406 11.76 -7.83 2.72
CA ASP A 406 11.57 -6.38 2.66
C ASP A 406 12.22 -5.78 1.40
N PHE A 407 13.37 -6.31 0.95
CA PHE A 407 14.01 -5.90 -0.30
C PHE A 407 13.13 -6.17 -1.52
N TRP A 408 12.53 -7.37 -1.60
CA TRP A 408 11.66 -7.75 -2.71
C TRP A 408 10.40 -6.88 -2.78
N PHE A 409 9.84 -6.49 -1.64
CA PHE A 409 8.74 -5.53 -1.62
C PHE A 409 9.15 -4.14 -2.13
N GLN A 410 10.34 -3.67 -1.76
CA GLN A 410 10.83 -2.39 -2.26
C GLN A 410 11.13 -2.43 -3.76
N LEU A 411 11.69 -3.54 -4.25
CA LEU A 411 11.90 -3.78 -5.67
C LEU A 411 10.56 -3.81 -6.42
N ALA A 412 9.56 -4.52 -5.90
CA ALA A 412 8.24 -4.58 -6.50
C ALA A 412 7.56 -3.20 -6.59
N ARG A 413 7.67 -2.36 -5.54
CA ARG A 413 7.15 -0.96 -5.57
C ARG A 413 7.86 -0.12 -6.62
N TRP A 414 9.17 -0.25 -6.73
CA TRP A 414 9.95 0.50 -7.70
C TRP A 414 9.60 0.08 -9.13
N VAL A 415 9.50 -1.22 -9.42
CA VAL A 415 9.09 -1.73 -10.73
C VAL A 415 7.66 -1.30 -11.07
N ASP A 416 6.72 -1.41 -10.13
CA ASP A 416 5.34 -0.93 -10.30
C ASP A 416 5.31 0.56 -10.67
N THR A 417 6.00 1.39 -9.89
CA THR A 417 6.14 2.82 -10.13
C THR A 417 6.76 3.13 -11.49
N THR A 418 7.83 2.41 -11.86
CA THR A 418 8.55 2.65 -13.12
C THR A 418 7.68 2.29 -14.33
N ILE A 419 6.89 1.21 -14.24
CA ILE A 419 5.94 0.84 -15.29
C ILE A 419 4.82 1.89 -15.39
N LEU A 420 4.30 2.36 -14.25
CA LEU A 420 3.29 3.42 -14.25
C LEU A 420 3.81 4.73 -14.83
N ASP A 421 5.05 5.10 -14.50
CA ASP A 421 5.70 6.29 -15.06
C ASP A 421 5.96 6.13 -16.56
N ALA A 422 6.37 4.95 -17.02
CA ALA A 422 6.53 4.69 -18.46
C ALA A 422 5.20 4.75 -19.24
N LEU A 423 4.08 4.40 -18.60
CA LEU A 423 2.76 4.39 -19.23
C LEU A 423 2.05 5.75 -19.16
N TYR A 424 2.16 6.48 -18.05
CA TYR A 424 1.40 7.70 -17.76
C TYR A 424 2.27 8.97 -17.59
N GLY A 425 3.60 8.83 -17.66
CA GLY A 425 4.56 9.92 -17.53
C GLY A 425 4.85 10.66 -18.84
N ALA A 426 5.92 11.47 -18.85
CA ALA A 426 6.28 12.29 -20.00
C ALA A 426 6.56 11.44 -21.27
N GLY A 427 5.76 11.64 -22.33
CA GLY A 427 5.87 10.87 -23.58
C GLY A 427 5.08 9.56 -23.58
N SER A 428 4.11 9.43 -22.67
CA SER A 428 3.18 8.30 -22.57
C SER A 428 2.46 7.98 -23.89
N PRO A 429 2.20 6.69 -24.16
CA PRO A 429 1.24 6.27 -25.20
C PRO A 429 -0.19 6.76 -24.91
N HIS A 430 -0.50 6.97 -23.63
CA HIS A 430 -1.74 7.61 -23.20
C HIS A 430 -1.61 9.12 -23.44
N LEU A 431 -2.43 9.65 -24.37
CA LEU A 431 -2.38 11.03 -24.83
C LEU A 431 -2.88 12.06 -23.81
N SER A 432 -3.41 11.61 -22.67
CA SER A 432 -3.97 12.46 -21.62
C SER A 432 -3.36 12.16 -20.25
N PHE A 433 -3.06 13.22 -19.51
CA PHE A 433 -2.68 13.10 -18.11
C PHE A 433 -3.89 12.61 -17.30
N ASP A 434 -3.77 11.43 -16.71
CA ASP A 434 -4.77 10.85 -15.82
C ASP A 434 -4.22 10.79 -14.40
N PRO A 435 -4.72 11.64 -13.47
CA PRO A 435 -4.26 11.64 -12.08
C PRO A 435 -4.64 10.37 -11.32
N VAL A 436 -5.55 9.54 -11.85
CA VAL A 436 -5.85 8.20 -11.32
C VAL A 436 -5.20 7.08 -12.14
N MET A 437 -4.38 7.44 -13.13
CA MET A 437 -3.46 6.56 -13.88
C MET A 437 -4.11 5.22 -14.29
N GLY A 438 -5.29 5.27 -14.93
CA GLY A 438 -5.95 4.09 -15.49
C GLY A 438 -6.93 3.35 -14.57
N LEU A 439 -7.29 3.90 -13.41
CA LEU A 439 -8.42 3.35 -12.61
C LEU A 439 -9.77 3.47 -13.33
N ASN A 440 -9.88 4.36 -14.33
CA ASN A 440 -11.12 4.72 -15.01
C ASN A 440 -11.48 3.80 -16.20
N SER A 441 -11.09 2.53 -16.16
CA SER A 441 -11.51 1.45 -17.06
C SER A 441 -10.94 1.44 -18.48
N THR A 442 -9.80 0.75 -18.64
CA THR A 442 -9.54 -0.07 -19.83
C THR A 442 -9.18 -1.50 -19.43
N VAL A 443 -9.59 -2.50 -20.22
CA VAL A 443 -9.27 -3.92 -19.99
C VAL A 443 -7.74 -4.17 -20.01
N GLN A 444 -6.99 -3.28 -20.66
CA GLN A 444 -5.54 -3.33 -20.73
C GLN A 444 -4.88 -2.86 -19.42
N ASP A 445 -5.43 -1.82 -18.79
CA ASP A 445 -5.01 -1.36 -17.45
C ASP A 445 -5.35 -2.37 -16.35
N ALA A 446 -6.43 -3.13 -16.54
CA ALA A 446 -6.84 -4.22 -15.66
C ALA A 446 -5.80 -5.35 -15.59
N ILE A 447 -5.25 -5.77 -16.74
CA ILE A 447 -4.23 -6.83 -16.80
C ILE A 447 -2.91 -6.35 -16.20
N LEU A 448 -2.53 -5.10 -16.45
CA LEU A 448 -1.34 -4.48 -15.86
C LEU A 448 -1.42 -4.42 -14.33
N ASN A 449 -2.58 -4.02 -13.78
CA ASN A 449 -2.80 -4.01 -12.34
C ASN A 449 -2.76 -5.41 -11.69
N PHE A 450 -3.22 -6.43 -12.41
CA PHE A 450 -3.10 -7.83 -11.99
C PHE A 450 -1.63 -8.28 -11.92
N VAL A 451 -0.88 -8.10 -13.00
CA VAL A 451 0.54 -8.51 -13.09
C VAL A 451 1.37 -7.80 -12.03
N MET A 452 1.14 -6.50 -11.87
CA MET A 452 1.80 -5.70 -10.85
C MET A 452 1.46 -6.16 -9.42
N GLY A 453 0.24 -6.66 -9.18
CA GLY A 453 -0.18 -7.17 -7.87
C GLY A 453 0.44 -8.52 -7.57
N ALA A 454 0.44 -9.41 -8.56
CA ALA A 454 1.04 -10.73 -8.46
C ALA A 454 2.54 -10.67 -8.14
N MET A 455 3.25 -9.67 -8.64
CA MET A 455 4.68 -9.48 -8.38
C MET A 455 5.03 -9.36 -6.88
N PHE A 456 4.16 -8.76 -6.07
CA PHE A 456 4.35 -8.64 -4.62
C PHE A 456 4.25 -9.98 -3.88
N ILE A 457 3.66 -11.01 -4.49
CA ILE A 457 3.55 -12.34 -3.90
C ILE A 457 4.58 -13.28 -4.54
N ILE A 458 4.69 -13.26 -5.87
CA ILE A 458 5.56 -14.16 -6.64
C ILE A 458 7.04 -13.92 -6.32
N LEU A 459 7.50 -12.66 -6.23
CA LEU A 459 8.93 -12.39 -5.98
C LEU A 459 9.40 -12.88 -4.60
N PRO A 460 8.69 -12.60 -3.48
CA PRO A 460 9.02 -13.22 -2.20
C PRO A 460 8.92 -14.75 -2.22
N MET A 461 7.89 -15.32 -2.85
CA MET A 461 7.77 -16.78 -2.93
C MET A 461 8.93 -17.41 -3.71
N PHE A 462 9.37 -16.77 -4.79
CA PHE A 462 10.53 -17.20 -5.55
C PHE A 462 11.80 -17.17 -4.69
N TRP A 463 12.02 -16.10 -3.92
CA TRP A 463 13.15 -16.01 -2.99
C TRP A 463 13.14 -17.10 -1.93
N ILE A 464 12.02 -17.29 -1.22
CA ILE A 464 11.90 -18.34 -0.22
C ILE A 464 12.05 -19.73 -0.88
N GLY A 465 11.53 -19.91 -2.10
CA GLY A 465 11.69 -21.11 -2.93
C GLY A 465 13.14 -21.42 -3.30
N ALA A 466 13.89 -20.39 -3.68
CA ALA A 466 15.29 -20.51 -4.07
C ALA A 466 16.18 -20.98 -2.91
N LEU A 467 15.82 -20.68 -1.66
CA LEU A 467 16.51 -21.23 -0.48
C LEU A 467 16.39 -22.75 -0.40
N GLY A 468 15.34 -23.34 -0.97
CA GLY A 468 15.19 -24.79 -1.10
C GLY A 468 16.23 -25.42 -2.02
N TRP A 469 16.71 -24.68 -3.04
CA TRP A 469 17.76 -25.16 -3.95
C TRP A 469 19.14 -25.21 -3.29
N ALA A 470 19.36 -24.39 -2.27
CA ALA A 470 20.55 -24.43 -1.43
C ALA A 470 20.57 -25.61 -0.43
N GLY A 471 19.63 -26.55 -0.54
CA GLY A 471 19.55 -27.75 0.32
C GLY A 471 18.93 -27.51 1.70
N ILE A 472 18.37 -26.32 1.93
CA ILE A 472 17.65 -26.01 3.17
C ILE A 472 16.26 -26.62 3.02
N SER A 473 15.88 -27.52 3.94
CA SER A 473 14.57 -28.18 3.99
C SER A 473 13.38 -27.24 4.31
N ALA A 474 13.51 -25.95 4.01
CA ALA A 474 12.45 -24.95 4.07
C ALA A 474 11.40 -25.12 2.95
N GLY A 475 11.65 -26.00 1.96
CA GLY A 475 10.72 -26.29 0.86
C GLY A 475 9.31 -26.72 1.29
N LYS A 476 9.15 -27.35 2.47
CA LYS A 476 7.83 -27.70 3.03
C LYS A 476 7.13 -26.53 3.75
N ALA A 477 7.87 -25.52 4.19
CA ALA A 477 7.30 -24.32 4.82
C ALA A 477 6.57 -23.43 3.78
N LEU A 478 7.06 -23.43 2.53
CA LEU A 478 6.38 -22.79 1.39
C LEU A 478 5.02 -23.40 1.10
N GLU A 479 4.90 -24.74 1.20
CA GLU A 479 3.62 -25.42 1.02
C GLU A 479 2.58 -24.95 2.06
N GLY A 480 3.03 -24.72 3.30
CA GLY A 480 2.24 -24.11 4.37
C GLY A 480 1.86 -22.65 4.12
N LEU A 481 2.77 -21.84 3.59
CA LEU A 481 2.51 -20.44 3.23
C LEU A 481 1.51 -20.33 2.05
N THR A 482 1.70 -21.15 1.01
CA THR A 482 0.76 -21.22 -0.14
C THR A 482 -0.62 -21.72 0.26
N ARG A 483 -0.72 -22.67 1.20
CA ARG A 483 -2.01 -23.08 1.78
C ARG A 483 -2.59 -22.01 2.72
N GLY A 484 -1.76 -21.22 3.39
CA GLY A 484 -2.18 -20.13 4.28
C GLY A 484 -2.69 -18.89 3.53
N THR A 485 -2.21 -18.62 2.32
CA THR A 485 -2.68 -17.52 1.47
C THR A 485 -3.91 -17.88 0.63
N GLN A 486 -4.14 -19.17 0.35
CA GLN A 486 -5.36 -19.66 -0.33
C GLN A 486 -6.69 -19.21 0.31
N PRO A 487 -6.88 -19.21 1.64
CA PRO A 487 -8.11 -18.68 2.24
C PRO A 487 -8.22 -17.15 2.14
N VAL A 488 -7.12 -16.39 2.04
CA VAL A 488 -7.17 -14.93 1.80
C VAL A 488 -7.56 -14.63 0.35
N GLU A 489 -7.05 -15.41 -0.59
CA GLU A 489 -7.46 -15.38 -1.99
C GLU A 489 -8.93 -15.77 -2.16
N LYS A 490 -9.38 -16.82 -1.44
CA LYS A 490 -10.78 -17.24 -1.39
C LYS A 490 -11.70 -16.26 -0.66
N ALA A 491 -11.21 -15.55 0.36
CA ALA A 491 -11.96 -14.50 1.04
C ALA A 491 -12.10 -13.25 0.18
N GLY A 492 -11.05 -12.89 -0.59
CA GLY A 492 -11.12 -11.87 -1.63
C GLY A 492 -12.11 -12.22 -2.73
N SER A 493 -12.15 -13.48 -3.17
CA SER A 493 -13.16 -13.95 -4.13
C SER A 493 -14.57 -14.07 -3.50
N ALA A 494 -14.68 -14.40 -2.21
CA ALA A 494 -15.96 -14.45 -1.51
C ALA A 494 -16.56 -13.05 -1.29
N GLY A 495 -15.73 -12.01 -1.10
CA GLY A 495 -16.18 -10.62 -1.10
C GLY A 495 -16.82 -10.22 -2.44
N ALA A 496 -16.28 -10.72 -3.56
CA ALA A 496 -16.89 -10.56 -4.88
C ALA A 496 -18.21 -11.34 -5.03
N ASP A 497 -18.33 -12.52 -4.40
CA ASP A 497 -19.56 -13.32 -4.40
C ASP A 497 -20.67 -12.74 -3.51
N ILE A 498 -20.31 -12.02 -2.43
CA ILE A 498 -21.28 -11.27 -1.60
C ILE A 498 -21.83 -10.09 -2.39
N ILE A 499 -21.00 -9.41 -3.18
CA ILE A 499 -21.44 -8.34 -4.09
C ILE A 499 -22.33 -8.91 -5.20
N LYS A 500 -22.03 -10.10 -5.75
CA LYS A 500 -22.91 -10.80 -6.70
C LYS A 500 -24.27 -11.20 -6.14
N LYS A 501 -24.40 -11.38 -4.82
CA LYS A 501 -25.69 -11.69 -4.16
C LYS A 501 -26.47 -10.45 -3.76
N ALA A 502 -25.85 -9.27 -3.77
CA ALA A 502 -26.45 -7.99 -3.42
C ALA A 502 -26.94 -7.20 -4.66
N ILE A 503 -26.62 -7.67 -5.87
CA ILE A 503 -27.21 -7.27 -7.16
C ILE A 503 -28.24 -8.34 -7.54
#